data_AF-A0ABD6ICE1-F1
#
_entry.id   AF-A0ABD6ICE1-F1
#
_cell.length_a   1.000
_cell.length_b   1.000
_cell.length_c   1.000
_cell.angle_alpha   90.00
_cell.angle_beta   90.00
_cell.angle_gamma   90.00
#
_symmetry.space_group_name_H-M   'P 1'
#
loop_
_entity.id
_entity.type
_entity.pdbx_description
1 polymer ?
#
loop_
_entity_poly.entity_id
_entity_poly.type
_entity_poly.pdbx_seq_one_letter_code
_entity_poly.pdbx_strand_id
1 'polypeptide(L)' 'MSFNKISRGLLDMLLFAIVNIWDIFQSVIFVGGFIVCIMLPVVWPMKFFYMVVWFITAYAISKLVDRLDEYRKKGKNIN' A
#
# COMPACT_ATOMS: atom_id res chain seq x y z
N MET A 1 9.68 -32.95 5.71
CA MET A 1 10.39 -31.67 5.96
C MET A 1 10.14 -30.57 4.89
N SER A 2 9.11 -30.63 4.03
CA SER A 2 9.13 -29.85 2.76
C SER A 2 8.04 -28.78 2.56
N PHE A 3 6.87 -28.86 3.21
CA PHE A 3 5.78 -27.90 2.94
C PHE A 3 6.06 -26.46 3.37
N ASN A 4 6.80 -26.26 4.48
CA ASN A 4 7.10 -24.91 4.99
C ASN A 4 8.09 -24.11 4.14
N LYS A 5 8.94 -24.76 3.32
CA LYS A 5 9.85 -24.05 2.42
C LYS A 5 9.13 -23.59 1.16
N ILE A 6 8.24 -24.43 0.63
CA ILE A 6 7.42 -24.11 -0.54
C ILE A 6 6.40 -23.01 -0.19
N SER A 7 5.76 -23.07 0.98
CA SER A 7 4.83 -22.03 1.43
C SER A 7 5.53 -20.68 1.66
N ARG A 8 6.75 -20.67 2.21
CA ARG A 8 7.56 -19.45 2.32
C ARG A 8 7.92 -18.87 0.95
N GLY A 9 8.38 -19.70 0.01
CA GLY A 9 8.68 -19.26 -1.36
C GLY A 9 7.47 -18.70 -2.09
N LEU A 10 6.28 -19.27 -1.87
CA LEU A 10 5.04 -18.82 -2.49
C LEU A 10 4.52 -17.52 -1.85
N LEU A 11 4.62 -17.38 -0.52
CA LEU A 11 4.42 -16.10 0.18
C LEU A 11 5.44 -15.04 -0.27
N ASP A 12 6.66 -15.47 -0.61
CA ASP A 12 7.73 -14.63 -1.16
C ASP A 12 7.51 -14.22 -2.63
N MET A 13 6.70 -14.94 -3.39
CA MET A 13 6.19 -14.42 -4.68
C MET A 13 4.94 -13.57 -4.47
N LEU A 14 4.04 -13.99 -3.59
CA LEU A 14 2.76 -13.32 -3.37
C LEU A 14 2.94 -11.91 -2.82
N LEU A 15 3.76 -11.69 -1.78
CA LEU A 15 3.99 -10.30 -1.33
C LEU A 15 4.78 -9.48 -2.36
N PHE A 16 5.52 -10.09 -3.31
CA PHE A 16 6.25 -9.35 -4.33
C PHE A 16 5.26 -8.83 -5.37
N ALA A 17 4.33 -9.70 -5.78
CA ALA A 17 3.20 -9.31 -6.60
C ALA A 17 2.34 -8.26 -5.89
N ILE A 18 2.04 -8.43 -4.58
CA ILE A 18 1.27 -7.46 -3.81
C ILE A 18 2.00 -6.11 -3.75
N VAL A 19 3.29 -6.07 -3.41
CA VAL A 19 4.07 -4.82 -3.37
C VAL A 19 4.16 -4.16 -4.75
N ASN A 20 4.36 -4.93 -5.81
CA ASN A 20 4.44 -4.40 -7.18
C ASN A 20 3.09 -3.89 -7.70
N ILE A 21 1.99 -4.57 -7.37
CA ILE A 21 0.62 -4.13 -7.66
C ILE A 21 0.24 -2.96 -6.75
N TRP A 22 0.79 -2.89 -5.54
CA TRP A 22 0.54 -1.83 -4.58
C TRP A 22 0.96 -0.46 -5.11
N ASP A 23 2.06 -0.37 -5.84
CA ASP A 23 2.51 0.89 -6.48
C ASP A 23 1.48 1.43 -7.48
N ILE A 24 0.92 0.54 -8.31
CA ILE A 24 -0.17 0.88 -9.24
C ILE A 24 -1.42 1.29 -8.47
N PHE A 25 -1.79 0.53 -7.43
CA PHE A 25 -2.92 0.85 -6.56
C PHE A 25 -2.73 2.17 -5.82
N GLN A 26 -1.51 2.51 -5.41
CA GLN A 26 -1.20 3.76 -4.74
C GLN A 26 -1.48 4.94 -5.67
N SER A 27 -1.10 4.86 -6.95
CA SER A 27 -1.45 5.86 -7.96
C SER A 27 -2.96 5.96 -8.16
N VAL A 28 -3.65 4.83 -8.28
CA VAL A 28 -5.11 4.78 -8.43
C VAL A 28 -5.84 5.33 -7.20
N ILE A 29 -5.35 5.05 -5.98
CA ILE A 29 -5.91 5.56 -4.72
C ILE A 29 -5.65 7.06 -4.58
N PHE A 30 -4.51 7.55 -5.04
CA PHE A 30 -4.20 8.98 -5.08
C PHE A 30 -5.14 9.72 -6.04
N VAL A 31 -5.20 9.29 -7.30
CA VAL A 31 -6.02 9.94 -8.33
C VAL A 31 -7.52 9.75 -8.04
N GLY A 32 -7.92 8.52 -7.68
CA GLY A 32 -9.29 8.19 -7.32
C GLY A 32 -9.77 8.93 -6.08
N GLY A 33 -8.96 9.01 -5.02
CA GLY A 33 -9.29 9.78 -3.83
C GLY A 33 -9.38 11.28 -4.08
N PHE A 34 -8.52 11.81 -4.96
CA PHE A 34 -8.60 13.21 -5.38
C PHE A 34 -9.92 13.51 -6.11
N ILE A 35 -10.33 12.64 -7.04
CA ILE A 35 -11.61 12.76 -7.77
C ILE A 35 -12.79 12.64 -6.79
N VAL A 36 -12.76 11.68 -5.87
CA VAL A 36 -13.81 11.49 -4.86
C VAL A 36 -13.93 12.72 -3.95
N CYS A 37 -12.83 13.31 -3.50
CA CYS A 37 -12.85 14.55 -2.70
C CYS A 37 -13.44 15.75 -3.46
N ILE A 38 -13.25 15.81 -4.79
CA ILE A 38 -13.85 16.85 -5.64
C ILE A 38 -15.35 16.60 -5.81
N MET A 39 -15.74 15.35 -6.08
CA MET A 39 -17.14 14.96 -6.30
C MET A 39 -18.01 14.97 -5.04
N LEU A 40 -17.43 14.91 -3.84
CA LEU A 40 -18.21 14.97 -2.60
C LEU A 40 -18.97 16.32 -2.50
N PRO A 41 -20.28 16.31 -2.21
CA PRO A 41 -21.10 17.51 -2.02
C PRO A 41 -20.87 18.11 -0.62
N VAL A 42 -19.61 18.40 -0.30
CA VAL A 42 -19.18 18.93 1.00
C VAL A 42 -18.80 20.40 0.84
N VAL A 43 -19.05 21.21 1.88
CA VAL A 43 -18.71 22.64 1.91
C VAL A 43 -17.24 22.87 1.58
N TRP A 44 -16.97 23.91 0.78
CA TRP A 44 -15.67 24.18 0.16
C TRP A 44 -14.44 24.06 1.08
N PRO A 45 -14.42 24.62 2.31
CA PRO A 45 -13.25 24.49 3.18
C PRO A 45 -13.02 23.06 3.71
N MET A 46 -14.06 22.25 3.88
CA MET A 46 -13.91 20.86 4.35
C MET A 46 -13.31 19.93 3.29
N LYS A 47 -13.45 20.25 1.99
CA LYS A 47 -12.85 19.45 0.91
C LYS A 47 -11.34 19.31 1.04
N PHE A 48 -10.67 20.39 1.48
CA PHE A 48 -9.22 20.38 1.71
C PHE A 48 -8.83 19.50 2.90
N PHE A 49 -9.63 19.47 3.97
CA PHE A 49 -9.40 18.56 5.10
C PHE A 49 -9.51 17.09 4.67
N TYR A 50 -10.52 16.76 3.86
CA TYR A 50 -10.66 15.40 3.33
C TYR A 50 -9.49 15.02 2.42
N MET A 51 -9.03 15.93 1.55
CA MET A 51 -7.82 15.69 0.75
C MET A 51 -6.60 15.44 1.63
N VAL A 52 -6.36 16.28 2.66
CA VAL A 52 -5.21 16.11 3.55
C VAL A 52 -5.28 14.79 4.32
N VAL A 53 -6.44 14.45 4.89
CA VAL A 53 -6.64 13.17 5.61
C VAL A 53 -6.45 11.99 4.67
N TRP A 54 -6.96 12.08 3.44
CA TRP A 54 -6.78 11.04 2.43
C TRP A 54 -5.32 10.83 2.05
N PHE A 55 -4.58 11.92 1.80
CA PHE A 55 -3.15 11.88 1.50
C PHE A 55 -2.35 11.27 2.65
N ILE A 56 -2.63 11.66 3.90
CA ILE A 56 -1.98 11.09 5.08
C ILE A 56 -2.27 9.59 5.18
N THR A 57 -3.51 9.18 4.93
CA THR A 57 -3.93 7.78 4.98
C THR A 57 -3.21 6.97 3.89
N ALA A 58 -3.21 7.46 2.65
CA ALA A 58 -2.50 6.80 1.54
C ALA A 58 -0.99 6.70 1.84
N TYR A 59 -0.37 7.77 2.34
CA TYR A 59 1.04 7.78 2.73
C TYR A 59 1.35 6.77 3.86
N ALA A 60 0.49 6.68 4.87
CA ALA A 60 0.66 5.73 5.97
C ALA A 60 0.63 4.28 5.48
N ILE A 61 -0.28 3.96 4.55
CA ILE A 61 -0.38 2.60 4.01
C ILE A 61 0.84 2.29 3.12
N SER A 62 1.28 3.22 2.27
CA SER A 62 2.51 3.04 1.49
C SER A 62 3.72 2.76 2.36
N LYS A 63 3.86 3.51 3.47
CA LYS A 63 4.96 3.31 4.41
C LYS A 63 4.91 1.95 5.11
N LEU A 64 3.71 1.42 5.38
CA LEU A 64 3.54 0.07 5.92
C LEU A 64 3.94 -1.01 4.89
N VAL A 65 3.59 -0.80 3.62
CA VAL A 65 3.97 -1.72 2.54
C VAL A 65 5.47 -1.73 2.29
N ASP A 66 6.12 -0.55 2.28
CA ASP A 66 7.59 -0.44 2.21
C ASP A 66 8.28 -1.17 3.37
N ARG A 67 7.77 -1.00 4.59
CA ARG A 67 8.29 -1.71 5.77
C ARG A 67 8.13 -3.22 5.63
N LEU A 68 7.00 -3.69 5.11
CA LEU A 68 6.76 -5.12 4.85
C LEU A 68 7.78 -5.69 3.85
N ASP A 69 8.12 -4.95 2.79
CA ASP A 69 9.16 -5.36 1.84
C ASP A 69 10.56 -5.40 2.50
N GLU A 70 10.87 -4.42 3.35
CA GLU A 70 12.12 -4.35 4.11
C GLU A 70 12.28 -5.54 5.08
N TYR A 71 11.22 -5.90 5.82
CA TYR A 71 11.20 -7.06 6.71
C TYR A 71 11.41 -8.37 5.96
N ARG A 72 10.81 -8.49 4.76
CA ARG A 72 11.02 -9.64 3.89
C ARG A 72 12.47 -9.75 3.42
N LYS A 73 13.05 -8.65 2.93
CA LYS A 73 14.46 -8.62 2.50
C LYS A 73 15.42 -9.02 3.62
N LYS A 74 15.13 -8.62 4.87
CA LYS A 74 15.86 -9.07 6.06
C LYS A 74 15.65 -10.55 6.33
N GLY A 75 14.42 -11.07 6.27
CA GLY A 75 14.14 -12.50 6.47
C GLY A 75 14.85 -13.43 5.48
N LYS A 76 15.03 -12.97 4.23
CA LYS A 76 15.78 -13.68 3.19
C LYS A 76 17.31 -13.64 3.36
N ASN A 77 17.85 -12.68 4.10
CA ASN A 77 19.30 -12.56 4.36
C ASN A 77 19.79 -13.41 5.56
N ILE A 78 18.86 -13.96 6.36
CA ILE A 78 19.18 -14.71 7.58
C ILE A 78 19.19 -16.24 7.32
N ASN A 79 18.74 -16.69 6.13
CA ASN A 79 18.68 -18.09 5.73
C ASN A 79 19.49 -18.34 4.46
#